data_AF-A0A7X6YLY9-F1
#
_entry.id   AF-A0A7X6YLY9-F1
#
_cell.length_a   1.000
_cell.length_b   1.000
_cell.length_c   1.000
_cell.angle_alpha   90.00
_cell.angle_beta   90.00
_cell.angle_gamma   90.00
#
_symmetry.space_group_name_H-M   'P 1'
#
loop_
_entity.id
_entity.type
_entity.pdbx_description
1 polymer ?
#
loop_
_entity_poly.entity_id
_entity_poly.type
_entity_poly.pdbx_seq_one_letter_code
_entity_poly.pdbx_strand_id
1 'polypeptide(L)'
;MNFINIILILLVLLGAGFFIIRNLKRKQDEIVEEQVQVDDKTYTLEKMTSFIKKRLDEITKINLYDIGLSEEELKRRKNKKYELKKALKGCTYGDVNDKKYVKELIYDILLKEYGVSEINISTAIPFDIPSLLVSQDKFEIILYMYKQEFGYEALTEIIKKYNLARLKYVAGETKPSYVITEEEINDIFEKENFILTFQDKLNVVVQRIYQHYKGYSSIDEIRDMNIDGISGGVSGLPESFLSQVAQTDGDYLEQIVDHKVPRACDSIWVMFQGKSIRLAFLSFGTESELKRVCQNIYKYNNPGQLSDTNGYKINEMKDGSRVVVVRPSMSETWAFFVRKFDVKRATLEQIIQFPGKDDAIDLLKYLVKGARIISLTGEQGCRKNNNAYGYDRKYI
;
A
#
# COMPACT_ATOMS: atom_id res chain seq x y z
N MET A 1 7.97 -66.90 -41.21
CA MET A 1 8.37 -65.53 -40.83
C MET A 1 9.88 -65.56 -40.59
N ASN A 2 10.69 -64.88 -41.40
CA ASN A 2 12.15 -64.98 -41.31
C ASN A 2 12.64 -64.51 -39.93
N PHE A 3 13.60 -65.22 -39.35
CA PHE A 3 14.17 -64.95 -38.02
C PHE A 3 14.59 -63.48 -37.82
N ILE A 4 15.06 -62.86 -38.91
CA ILE A 4 15.42 -61.43 -38.98
C ILE A 4 14.23 -60.50 -38.73
N ASN A 5 13.03 -60.84 -39.23
CA ASN A 5 11.82 -60.04 -39.05
C ASN A 5 11.32 -60.09 -37.60
N ILE A 6 11.51 -61.21 -36.91
CA ILE A 6 11.14 -61.36 -35.49
C ILE A 6 12.04 -60.47 -34.61
N ILE A 7 13.35 -60.44 -34.91
CA ILE A 7 14.31 -59.58 -34.21
C ILE A 7 14.01 -58.10 -34.44
N LEU A 8 13.66 -57.72 -35.67
CA LEU A 8 13.36 -56.32 -36.00
C LEU A 8 12.10 -55.83 -35.27
N ILE A 9 11.06 -56.65 -35.19
CA ILE A 9 9.82 -56.33 -34.47
C ILE A 9 10.09 -56.15 -32.96
N LEU A 10 10.92 -57.01 -32.37
CA LEU A 10 11.34 -56.90 -30.96
C LEU A 10 12.12 -55.62 -30.67
N LEU A 11 13.02 -55.20 -31.57
CA LEU A 11 13.76 -53.95 -31.46
C LEU A 11 12.86 -52.71 -31.54
N VAL A 12 11.87 -52.71 -32.44
CA VAL A 12 10.91 -51.62 -32.57
C VAL A 12 10.01 -51.51 -31.32
N LEU A 13 9.57 -52.65 -30.77
CA LEU A 13 8.78 -52.68 -29.54
C LEU A 13 9.57 -52.20 -28.32
N LEU A 14 10.86 -52.56 -28.21
CA LEU A 14 11.75 -52.07 -27.16
C LEU A 14 11.99 -50.55 -27.29
N GLY A 15 12.20 -50.05 -28.51
CA GLY A 15 12.35 -48.62 -28.77
C GLY A 15 11.09 -47.81 -28.43
N ALA A 16 9.92 -48.31 -28.80
CA ALA A 16 8.63 -47.70 -28.46
C ALA A 16 8.38 -47.73 -26.95
N GLY A 17 8.66 -48.85 -26.29
CA GLY A 17 8.56 -48.98 -24.83
C GLY A 17 9.48 -47.99 -24.10
N PHE A 18 10.73 -47.86 -24.53
CA PHE A 18 11.68 -46.89 -23.98
C PHE A 18 11.20 -45.44 -24.17
N PHE A 19 10.64 -45.11 -25.33
CA PHE A 19 10.10 -43.78 -25.62
C PHE A 19 8.90 -43.43 -24.74
N ILE A 20 7.99 -44.40 -24.51
CA ILE A 20 6.83 -44.23 -23.64
C ILE A 20 7.26 -44.06 -22.18
N ILE A 21 8.19 -44.89 -21.69
CA ILE A 21 8.74 -44.77 -20.32
C ILE A 21 9.44 -43.42 -20.13
N ARG A 22 10.20 -42.95 -21.13
CA ARG A 22 10.87 -41.64 -21.07
C ARG A 22 9.87 -40.49 -21.04
N ASN A 23 8.79 -40.56 -21.82
CA ASN A 23 7.73 -39.55 -21.79
C ASN A 23 6.90 -39.60 -20.50
N LEU A 24 6.68 -40.77 -19.91
CA LEU A 24 6.02 -40.90 -18.62
C LEU A 24 6.88 -40.36 -17.48
N LYS A 25 8.19 -40.64 -17.48
CA LYS A 25 9.14 -40.01 -16.54
C LYS A 25 9.20 -38.50 -16.74
N ARG A 26 9.26 -38.00 -17.98
CA ARG A 26 9.25 -36.56 -18.24
C ARG A 26 7.95 -35.89 -17.80
N LYS A 27 6.81 -36.57 -17.93
CA LYS A 27 5.52 -36.09 -17.40
C LYS A 27 5.46 -36.17 -15.88
N GLN A 28 6.08 -37.16 -15.24
CA GLN A 28 6.21 -37.19 -13.78
C GLN A 28 7.15 -36.08 -13.30
N ASP A 29 8.27 -35.83 -13.97
CA ASP A 29 9.21 -34.75 -13.66
C ASP A 29 8.62 -33.35 -13.95
N GLU A 30 7.68 -33.23 -14.90
CA GLU A 30 6.87 -32.01 -15.14
C GLU A 30 5.69 -31.87 -14.14
N ILE A 31 5.27 -32.94 -13.47
CA ILE A 31 4.18 -32.98 -12.46
C ILE A 31 4.70 -32.96 -11.02
N VAL A 32 6.01 -33.17 -10.81
CA VAL A 32 6.66 -32.72 -9.58
C VAL A 32 6.73 -31.21 -9.66
N GLU A 33 5.59 -30.57 -9.38
CA GLU A 33 5.56 -29.25 -8.75
C GLU A 33 6.72 -29.22 -7.77
N GLU A 34 7.63 -28.26 -7.93
CA GLU A 34 8.68 -27.97 -6.96
C GLU A 34 8.02 -28.03 -5.57
N GLN A 35 8.19 -29.16 -4.88
CA GLN A 35 7.78 -29.27 -3.50
C GLN A 35 8.60 -28.20 -2.81
N VAL A 36 7.92 -27.12 -2.45
CA VAL A 36 8.51 -25.97 -1.78
C VAL A 36 9.31 -26.54 -0.64
N GLN A 37 10.64 -26.50 -0.75
CA GLN A 37 11.52 -27.02 0.29
C GLN A 37 11.14 -26.30 1.59
N VAL A 38 10.62 -27.07 2.53
CA VAL A 38 10.19 -26.58 3.85
C VAL A 38 11.46 -26.41 4.69
N ASP A 39 12.12 -25.29 4.47
CA ASP A 39 13.11 -24.71 5.38
C ASP A 39 12.41 -23.56 6.14
N ASP A 40 12.82 -23.25 7.37
CA ASP A 40 12.22 -22.17 8.17
C ASP A 40 12.32 -20.81 7.46
N LYS A 41 13.26 -20.67 6.52
CA LYS A 41 13.38 -19.49 5.65
C LYS A 41 12.29 -19.40 4.58
N THR A 42 11.43 -20.39 4.41
CA THR A 42 10.42 -20.41 3.35
C THR A 42 9.33 -19.38 3.59
N TYR A 43 8.83 -19.23 4.81
CA TYR A 43 7.67 -18.37 5.11
C TYR A 43 8.04 -16.94 5.52
N THR A 44 9.20 -16.43 5.09
CA THR A 44 9.56 -15.03 5.34
C THR A 44 8.77 -14.08 4.42
N LEU A 45 8.53 -12.84 4.89
CA LEU A 45 7.84 -11.82 4.10
C LEU A 45 8.46 -11.59 2.72
N GLU A 46 9.79 -11.63 2.62
CA GLU A 46 10.51 -11.44 1.36
C GLU A 46 10.25 -12.56 0.35
N LYS A 47 10.30 -13.82 0.80
CA LYS A 47 10.04 -14.97 -0.06
C LYS A 47 8.58 -15.04 -0.48
N MET A 48 7.66 -14.82 0.45
CA MET A 48 6.23 -14.74 0.12
C MET A 48 5.94 -13.60 -0.86
N THR A 49 6.53 -12.42 -0.66
CA THR A 49 6.38 -11.30 -1.60
C THR A 49 6.91 -11.64 -2.99
N SER A 50 8.06 -12.33 -3.06
CA SER A 50 8.67 -12.75 -4.33
C SER A 50 7.83 -13.82 -5.04
N PHE A 51 7.28 -14.77 -4.29
CA PHE A 51 6.35 -15.78 -4.81
C PHE A 51 5.09 -15.13 -5.37
N ILE A 52 4.45 -14.24 -4.61
CA ILE A 52 3.26 -13.49 -5.04
C ILE A 52 3.54 -12.68 -6.31
N LYS A 53 4.68 -11.98 -6.37
CA LYS A 53 5.12 -11.26 -7.57
C LYS A 53 5.20 -12.18 -8.79
N LYS A 54 5.91 -13.31 -8.66
CA LYS A 54 6.08 -14.30 -9.73
C LYS A 54 4.71 -14.86 -10.16
N ARG A 55 3.88 -15.23 -9.20
CA ARG A 55 2.59 -15.88 -9.46
C ARG A 55 1.60 -14.97 -10.16
N LEU A 56 1.46 -13.72 -9.73
CA LEU A 56 0.60 -12.74 -10.40
C LEU A 56 1.11 -12.41 -11.81
N ASP A 57 2.43 -12.37 -12.00
CA ASP A 57 3.04 -12.22 -13.32
C ASP A 57 2.73 -13.40 -14.24
N GLU A 58 2.81 -14.64 -13.75
CA GLU A 58 2.44 -15.85 -14.51
C GLU A 58 0.97 -15.80 -14.95
N ILE A 59 0.05 -15.51 -14.02
CA ILE A 59 -1.39 -15.41 -14.32
C ILE A 59 -1.65 -14.35 -15.41
N THR A 60 -0.93 -13.23 -15.37
CA THR A 60 -1.11 -12.14 -16.34
C THR A 60 -0.41 -12.38 -17.68
N LYS A 61 0.59 -13.28 -17.75
CA LYS A 61 1.37 -13.59 -18.96
C LYS A 61 0.94 -14.88 -19.66
N ILE A 62 0.26 -15.81 -18.98
CA ILE A 62 -0.11 -17.11 -19.54
C ILE A 62 -0.87 -17.01 -20.87
N ASN A 63 -0.47 -17.78 -21.88
CA ASN A 63 -1.20 -17.86 -23.14
C ASN A 63 -2.36 -18.86 -22.99
N LEU A 64 -3.59 -18.36 -23.05
CA LEU A 64 -4.78 -19.18 -22.81
C LEU A 64 -5.13 -20.10 -24.00
N TYR A 65 -4.57 -19.82 -25.18
CA TYR A 65 -4.83 -20.60 -26.39
C TYR A 65 -4.06 -21.92 -26.44
N ASP A 66 -2.96 -22.04 -25.68
CA ASP A 66 -2.07 -23.22 -25.71
C ASP A 66 -2.54 -24.33 -24.75
N ILE A 67 -3.61 -24.10 -23.98
CA ILE A 67 -4.04 -24.97 -22.86
C ILE A 67 -5.21 -25.90 -23.26
N GLY A 68 -5.71 -25.83 -24.49
CA GLY A 68 -6.77 -26.75 -24.97
C GLY A 68 -8.08 -26.65 -24.16
N LEU A 69 -8.47 -25.44 -23.76
CA LEU A 69 -9.67 -25.19 -22.94
C LEU A 69 -10.96 -25.21 -23.76
N SER A 70 -12.09 -25.55 -23.13
CA SER A 70 -13.43 -25.31 -23.72
C SER A 70 -13.69 -23.82 -23.90
N GLU A 71 -14.60 -23.43 -24.79
CA GLU A 71 -14.90 -22.02 -25.06
C GLU A 71 -15.38 -21.25 -23.82
N GLU A 72 -16.22 -21.89 -22.99
CA GLU A 72 -16.72 -21.29 -21.75
C GLU A 72 -15.61 -21.05 -20.73
N GLU A 73 -14.74 -22.05 -20.51
CA GLU A 73 -13.64 -21.93 -19.56
C GLU A 73 -12.58 -20.93 -20.08
N LEU A 74 -12.33 -20.90 -21.38
CA LEU A 74 -11.47 -19.92 -22.02
C LEU A 74 -12.00 -18.50 -21.84
N LYS A 75 -13.31 -18.27 -22.02
CA LYS A 75 -13.96 -16.97 -21.77
C LYS A 75 -13.83 -16.56 -20.31
N ARG A 76 -14.08 -17.49 -19.37
CA ARG A 76 -13.95 -17.25 -17.93
C ARG A 76 -12.52 -16.87 -17.53
N ARG A 77 -11.52 -17.62 -17.99
CA ARG A 77 -10.11 -17.33 -17.70
C ARG A 77 -9.63 -16.03 -18.33
N LYS A 78 -10.10 -15.70 -19.54
CA LYS A 78 -9.84 -14.40 -20.18
C LYS A 78 -10.36 -13.24 -19.33
N ASN A 79 -11.60 -13.33 -18.84
CA ASN A 79 -12.18 -12.29 -18.00
C ASN A 79 -11.40 -12.12 -16.70
N LYS A 80 -11.10 -13.20 -15.98
CA LYS A 80 -10.26 -13.15 -14.76
C LYS A 80 -8.89 -12.51 -15.01
N LYS A 81 -8.24 -12.87 -16.11
CA LYS A 81 -6.95 -12.30 -16.52
C LYS A 81 -7.06 -10.80 -16.81
N TYR A 82 -8.13 -10.39 -17.48
CA TYR A 82 -8.39 -8.98 -17.79
C TYR A 82 -8.67 -8.17 -16.52
N GLU A 83 -9.54 -8.66 -15.64
CA GLU A 83 -9.87 -8.05 -14.34
C GLU A 83 -8.61 -7.89 -13.48
N LEU A 84 -7.78 -8.92 -13.40
CA LEU A 84 -6.50 -8.83 -12.67
C LEU A 84 -5.57 -7.76 -13.26
N LYS A 85 -5.41 -7.72 -14.59
CA LYS A 85 -4.58 -6.68 -15.23
C LYS A 85 -5.11 -5.28 -14.96
N LYS A 86 -6.43 -5.11 -15.02
CA LYS A 86 -7.10 -3.84 -14.72
C LYS A 86 -6.88 -3.44 -13.27
N ALA A 87 -7.09 -4.36 -12.33
CA ALA A 87 -6.92 -4.10 -10.90
C ALA A 87 -5.46 -3.78 -10.56
N LEU A 88 -4.48 -4.55 -11.05
CA LEU A 88 -3.06 -4.28 -10.82
C LEU A 88 -2.62 -2.89 -11.33
N LYS A 89 -3.22 -2.41 -12.43
CA LYS A 89 -3.02 -1.04 -12.91
C LYS A 89 -3.74 -0.03 -12.02
N GLY A 90 -4.97 -0.31 -11.62
CA GLY A 90 -5.78 0.53 -10.73
C GLY A 90 -5.18 0.73 -9.34
N CYS A 91 -4.53 -0.28 -8.76
CA CYS A 91 -3.78 -0.20 -7.51
C CYS A 91 -2.73 0.92 -7.54
N THR A 92 -2.02 1.08 -8.67
CA THR A 92 -1.00 2.14 -8.80
C THR A 92 -1.57 3.55 -8.74
N TYR A 93 -2.89 3.69 -8.95
CA TYR A 93 -3.63 4.95 -8.89
C TYR A 93 -4.34 5.17 -7.54
N GLY A 94 -4.17 4.26 -6.59
CA GLY A 94 -4.81 4.35 -5.27
C GLY A 94 -6.30 4.02 -5.28
N ASP A 95 -6.77 3.17 -6.21
CA ASP A 95 -8.12 2.64 -6.19
C ASP A 95 -8.29 1.60 -5.07
N VAL A 96 -9.24 1.86 -4.17
CA VAL A 96 -9.48 1.02 -3.00
C VAL A 96 -10.19 -0.31 -3.34
N ASN A 97 -11.05 -0.33 -4.37
CA ASN A 97 -11.70 -1.54 -4.84
C ASN A 97 -10.70 -2.46 -5.54
N ASP A 98 -9.84 -1.89 -6.39
CA ASP A 98 -8.78 -2.66 -7.05
C ASP A 98 -7.77 -3.19 -6.01
N LYS A 99 -7.41 -2.38 -5.00
CA LYS A 99 -6.62 -2.81 -3.84
C LYS A 99 -7.28 -3.99 -3.11
N LYS A 100 -8.58 -3.91 -2.81
CA LYS A 100 -9.33 -4.98 -2.14
C LYS A 100 -9.28 -6.28 -2.95
N TYR A 101 -9.57 -6.21 -4.25
CA TYR A 101 -9.52 -7.36 -5.14
C TYR A 101 -8.13 -8.01 -5.18
N VAL A 102 -7.06 -7.21 -5.30
CA VAL A 102 -5.69 -7.75 -5.32
C VAL A 102 -5.33 -8.36 -3.97
N LYS A 103 -5.71 -7.76 -2.84
CA LYS A 103 -5.47 -8.33 -1.51
C LYS A 103 -6.21 -9.66 -1.31
N GLU A 104 -7.47 -9.76 -1.75
CA GLU A 104 -8.23 -11.02 -1.71
C GLU A 104 -7.54 -12.12 -2.53
N LEU A 105 -7.00 -11.77 -3.70
CA LEU A 105 -6.24 -12.72 -4.51
C LEU A 105 -4.92 -13.14 -3.85
N ILE A 106 -4.19 -12.19 -3.24
CA ILE A 106 -2.96 -12.50 -2.48
C ILE A 106 -3.29 -13.43 -1.31
N TYR A 107 -4.35 -13.15 -0.57
CA TYR A 107 -4.85 -13.98 0.53
C TYR A 107 -5.09 -15.42 0.05
N ASP A 108 -5.84 -15.57 -1.05
CA ASP A 108 -6.15 -16.89 -1.63
C ASP A 108 -4.90 -17.65 -2.08
N ILE A 109 -3.94 -16.96 -2.73
CA ILE A 109 -2.69 -17.58 -3.18
C ILE A 109 -1.84 -18.04 -1.97
N LEU A 110 -1.72 -17.21 -0.93
CA LEU A 110 -0.96 -17.58 0.26
C LEU A 110 -1.58 -18.77 0.98
N LEU A 111 -2.91 -18.78 1.11
CA LEU A 111 -3.62 -19.85 1.81
C LEU A 111 -3.62 -21.17 1.03
N LYS A 112 -3.96 -21.12 -0.27
CA LYS A 112 -4.25 -22.32 -1.07
C LYS A 112 -3.04 -22.85 -1.85
N GLU A 113 -2.18 -21.96 -2.35
CA GLU A 113 -1.05 -22.34 -3.20
C GLU A 113 0.28 -22.34 -2.42
N TYR A 114 0.51 -21.35 -1.55
CA TYR A 114 1.76 -21.25 -0.79
C TYR A 114 1.76 -22.10 0.50
N GLY A 115 0.58 -22.44 1.04
CA GLY A 115 0.44 -23.25 2.25
C GLY A 115 0.66 -22.50 3.56
N VAL A 116 0.33 -21.20 3.60
CA VAL A 116 0.35 -20.44 4.86
C VAL A 116 -0.71 -21.00 5.81
N SER A 117 -0.33 -21.24 7.06
CA SER A 117 -1.16 -21.86 8.11
C SER A 117 -0.86 -21.22 9.47
N GLU A 118 -1.68 -21.54 10.48
CA GLU A 118 -1.49 -21.05 11.85
C GLU A 118 -0.11 -21.37 12.42
N ILE A 119 0.52 -22.47 11.96
CA ILE A 119 1.81 -22.94 12.47
C ILE A 119 2.98 -22.13 11.89
N ASN A 120 2.88 -21.65 10.64
CA ASN A 120 4.00 -21.04 9.91
C ASN A 120 3.85 -19.53 9.70
N ILE A 121 2.67 -18.97 9.92
CA ILE A 121 2.42 -17.55 9.69
C ILE A 121 3.28 -16.64 10.56
N SER A 122 3.61 -17.10 11.78
CA SER A 122 4.42 -16.36 12.73
C SER A 122 5.91 -16.27 12.36
N THR A 123 6.35 -17.02 11.34
CA THR A 123 7.67 -16.88 10.73
C THR A 123 7.78 -15.58 9.90
N ALA A 124 6.65 -15.10 9.37
CA ALA A 124 6.61 -13.87 8.58
C ALA A 124 6.66 -12.62 9.47
N ILE A 125 5.84 -12.63 10.52
CA ILE A 125 5.72 -11.59 11.55
C ILE A 125 5.52 -12.35 12.87
N PRO A 126 6.29 -12.09 13.94
CA PRO A 126 6.28 -12.91 15.16
C PRO A 126 5.04 -12.64 16.05
N PHE A 127 3.84 -12.96 15.54
CA PHE A 127 2.56 -12.70 16.22
C PHE A 127 2.45 -13.39 17.59
N ASP A 128 3.09 -14.55 17.75
CA ASP A 128 3.00 -15.35 18.99
C ASP A 128 3.97 -14.86 20.08
N ILE A 129 4.91 -13.96 19.74
CA ILE A 129 5.89 -13.41 20.68
C ILE A 129 5.87 -11.88 20.57
N PRO A 130 4.96 -11.20 21.31
CA PRO A 130 4.79 -9.75 21.25
C PRO A 130 6.07 -8.92 21.44
N SER A 131 7.03 -9.43 22.20
CA SER A 131 8.32 -8.76 22.45
C SER A 131 9.26 -8.74 21.24
N LEU A 132 9.01 -9.57 20.21
CA LEU A 132 9.77 -9.59 18.97
C LEU A 132 9.14 -8.74 17.87
N LEU A 133 7.90 -8.25 18.07
CA LEU A 133 7.25 -7.37 17.11
C LEU A 133 7.91 -6.00 17.11
N VAL A 134 8.25 -5.50 15.93
CA VAL A 134 8.72 -4.12 15.79
C VAL A 134 7.55 -3.14 15.91
N SER A 135 7.86 -1.86 16.18
CA SER A 135 6.86 -0.79 16.31
C SER A 135 5.92 -0.71 15.09
N GLN A 136 6.43 -0.95 13.88
CA GLN A 136 5.61 -1.03 12.67
C GLN A 136 4.62 -2.21 12.70
N ASP A 137 5.04 -3.41 13.12
CA ASP A 137 4.16 -4.58 13.19
C ASP A 137 3.01 -4.32 14.16
N LYS A 138 3.33 -3.78 15.34
CA LYS A 138 2.36 -3.40 16.36
C LYS A 138 1.38 -2.36 15.83
N PHE A 139 1.86 -1.32 15.16
CA PHE A 139 0.99 -0.31 14.54
C PHE A 139 0.07 -0.92 13.47
N GLU A 140 0.59 -1.76 12.59
CA GLU A 140 -0.22 -2.39 11.53
C GLU A 140 -1.30 -3.30 12.13
N ILE A 141 -1.00 -4.02 13.21
CA ILE A 141 -2.01 -4.79 13.97
C ILE A 141 -3.04 -3.86 14.61
N ILE A 142 -2.62 -2.82 15.33
CA ILE A 142 -3.53 -1.83 15.95
C ILE A 142 -4.46 -1.25 14.88
N LEU A 143 -3.90 -0.77 13.77
CA LEU A 143 -4.66 -0.16 12.70
C LEU A 143 -5.62 -1.16 12.04
N TYR A 144 -5.19 -2.41 11.84
CA TYR A 144 -6.05 -3.46 11.32
C TYR A 144 -7.26 -3.72 12.23
N MET A 145 -7.03 -3.89 13.53
CA MET A 145 -8.09 -4.16 14.50
C MET A 145 -9.07 -2.99 14.58
N TYR A 146 -8.57 -1.76 14.68
CA TYR A 146 -9.42 -0.57 14.67
C TYR A 146 -10.17 -0.38 13.36
N LYS A 147 -9.59 -0.78 12.23
CA LYS A 147 -10.26 -0.69 10.92
C LYS A 147 -11.45 -1.63 10.82
N GLN A 148 -11.44 -2.78 11.51
CA GLN A 148 -12.62 -3.66 11.55
C GLN A 148 -13.80 -2.99 12.26
N GLU A 149 -13.54 -2.17 13.29
CA GLU A 149 -14.57 -1.50 14.07
C GLU A 149 -14.98 -0.14 13.50
N PHE A 150 -14.01 0.69 13.09
CA PHE A 150 -14.20 2.09 12.72
C PHE A 150 -14.01 2.40 11.22
N GLY A 151 -13.69 1.39 10.41
CA GLY A 151 -13.45 1.58 8.98
C GLY A 151 -12.34 2.60 8.70
N TYR A 152 -12.61 3.59 7.84
CA TYR A 152 -11.63 4.64 7.50
C TYR A 152 -11.39 5.66 8.62
N GLU A 153 -12.14 5.62 9.72
CA GLU A 153 -11.90 6.47 10.90
C GLU A 153 -10.90 5.84 11.89
N ALA A 154 -10.38 4.64 11.62
CA ALA A 154 -9.50 3.90 12.54
C ALA A 154 -8.34 4.75 13.09
N LEU A 155 -7.55 5.38 12.21
CA LEU A 155 -6.42 6.21 12.64
C LEU A 155 -6.88 7.44 13.44
N THR A 156 -8.01 8.04 13.07
CA THR A 156 -8.61 9.17 13.79
C THR A 156 -8.96 8.76 15.22
N GLU A 157 -9.57 7.59 15.40
CA GLU A 157 -9.97 7.09 16.72
C GLU A 157 -8.78 6.69 17.57
N ILE A 158 -7.74 6.08 16.99
CA ILE A 158 -6.46 5.81 17.70
C ILE A 158 -5.85 7.13 18.20
N ILE A 159 -5.73 8.13 17.32
CA ILE A 159 -5.13 9.42 17.67
C ILE A 159 -5.89 10.12 18.81
N LYS A 160 -7.23 10.07 18.79
CA LYS A 160 -8.07 10.67 19.83
C LYS A 160 -8.03 9.90 21.14
N LYS A 161 -8.26 8.57 21.11
CA LYS A 161 -8.35 7.72 22.31
C LYS A 161 -7.09 7.84 23.17
N TYR A 162 -5.93 7.93 22.52
CA TYR A 162 -4.63 8.01 23.18
C TYR A 162 -4.02 9.42 23.22
N ASN A 163 -4.78 10.45 22.81
CA ASN A 163 -4.35 11.85 22.78
C ASN A 163 -2.96 12.04 22.11
N LEU A 164 -2.79 11.40 20.95
CA LEU A 164 -1.50 11.35 20.25
C LEU A 164 -1.15 12.68 19.57
N ALA A 165 -2.16 13.49 19.23
CA ALA A 165 -2.01 14.79 18.57
C ALA A 165 -1.69 15.95 19.54
N ARG A 166 -1.01 15.66 20.65
CA ARG A 166 -0.52 16.66 21.61
C ARG A 166 0.90 17.10 21.27
N LEU A 167 1.23 18.33 21.62
CA LEU A 167 2.56 18.90 21.44
C LEU A 167 3.51 18.29 22.50
N LYS A 168 4.68 17.80 22.09
CA LYS A 168 5.61 17.03 22.94
C LYS A 168 7.03 17.56 22.83
N TYR A 169 7.83 17.35 23.86
CA TYR A 169 9.28 17.50 23.80
C TYR A 169 9.89 16.11 23.62
N VAL A 170 10.54 15.89 22.48
CA VAL A 170 11.26 14.64 22.21
C VAL A 170 12.70 14.79 22.71
N ALA A 171 13.26 13.73 23.27
CA ALA A 171 14.65 13.71 23.68
C ALA A 171 15.57 14.10 22.50
N GLY A 172 16.44 15.08 22.71
CA GLY A 172 17.34 15.61 21.68
C GLY A 172 16.75 16.75 20.83
N GLU A 173 15.46 17.07 20.94
CA GLU A 173 14.87 18.23 20.27
C GLU A 173 14.77 19.43 21.23
N THR A 174 15.18 20.62 20.76
CA THR A 174 15.11 21.87 21.55
C THR A 174 13.74 22.56 21.46
N LYS A 175 12.93 22.19 20.47
CA LYS A 175 11.61 22.74 20.22
C LYS A 175 10.57 21.64 20.37
N PRO A 176 9.40 21.96 20.93
CA PRO A 176 8.34 20.98 20.99
C PRO A 176 7.78 20.74 19.58
N SER A 177 7.39 19.49 19.32
CA SER A 177 6.91 19.02 18.02
C SER A 177 5.71 18.08 18.19
N TYR A 178 4.94 17.89 17.11
CA TYR A 178 3.88 16.88 17.08
C TYR A 178 4.46 15.61 16.47
N VAL A 179 4.54 14.57 17.28
CA VAL A 179 5.18 13.30 16.92
C VAL A 179 4.49 12.16 17.64
N ILE A 180 4.31 11.04 16.94
CA ILE A 180 3.90 9.76 17.54
C ILE A 180 5.15 8.91 17.61
N THR A 181 5.56 8.55 18.82
CA THR A 181 6.81 7.81 19.06
C THR A 181 6.62 6.31 19.00
N GLU A 182 7.73 5.58 18.90
CA GLU A 182 7.73 4.12 19.00
C GLU A 182 7.21 3.64 20.35
N GLU A 183 7.59 4.30 21.46
CA GLU A 183 7.11 3.93 22.80
C GLU A 183 5.59 4.08 22.91
N GLU A 184 5.00 5.14 22.33
CA GLU A 184 3.55 5.32 22.37
C GLU A 184 2.81 4.22 21.61
N ILE A 185 3.35 3.75 20.48
CA ILE A 185 2.76 2.61 19.75
C ILE A 185 2.91 1.31 20.53
N ASN A 186 4.08 1.08 21.14
CA ASN A 186 4.33 -0.07 21.99
C ASN A 186 3.35 -0.12 23.17
N ASP A 187 3.20 1.00 23.88
CA ASP A 187 2.28 1.16 25.00
C ASP A 187 0.82 0.91 24.58
N ILE A 188 0.40 1.41 23.42
CA ILE A 188 -0.96 1.18 22.91
C ILE A 188 -1.18 -0.31 22.65
N PHE A 189 -0.24 -0.97 21.99
CA PHE A 189 -0.34 -2.38 21.67
C PHE A 189 -0.49 -3.24 22.93
N GLU A 190 0.33 -2.97 23.95
CA GLU A 190 0.28 -3.67 25.23
C GLU A 190 -1.03 -3.40 25.99
N LYS A 191 -1.53 -2.15 25.96
CA LYS A 191 -2.80 -1.77 26.62
C LYS A 191 -4.02 -2.41 25.98
N GLU A 192 -4.05 -2.53 24.66
CA GLU A 192 -5.20 -3.13 23.95
C GLU A 192 -5.23 -4.66 24.06
N ASN A 193 -4.06 -5.30 24.20
CA ASN A 193 -3.92 -6.75 24.42
C ASN A 193 -4.78 -7.57 23.43
N PHE A 194 -4.63 -7.30 22.13
CA PHE A 194 -5.43 -7.93 21.10
C PHE A 194 -5.24 -9.45 21.04
N ILE A 195 -6.34 -10.16 20.82
CA ILE A 195 -6.33 -11.60 20.51
C ILE A 195 -6.56 -11.73 19.00
N LEU A 196 -5.54 -12.18 18.28
CA LEU A 196 -5.58 -12.32 16.82
C LEU A 196 -5.94 -13.74 16.41
N THR A 197 -6.92 -13.89 15.54
CA THR A 197 -7.20 -15.16 14.86
C THR A 197 -6.22 -15.38 13.70
N PHE A 198 -6.16 -16.60 13.18
CA PHE A 198 -5.41 -16.91 11.95
C PHE A 198 -5.72 -15.93 10.81
N GLN A 199 -7.00 -15.64 10.61
CA GLN A 199 -7.47 -14.79 9.53
C GLN A 199 -6.98 -13.35 9.73
N ASP A 200 -6.93 -12.85 10.97
CA ASP A 200 -6.40 -11.53 11.29
C ASP A 200 -4.90 -11.46 10.97
N LYS A 201 -4.13 -12.43 11.46
CA LYS A 201 -2.69 -12.58 11.17
C LYS A 201 -2.44 -12.59 9.66
N LEU A 202 -3.20 -13.38 8.91
CA LEU A 202 -3.05 -13.51 7.46
C LEU A 202 -3.39 -12.21 6.73
N ASN A 203 -4.41 -11.49 7.16
CA ASN A 203 -4.75 -10.19 6.58
C ASN A 203 -3.67 -9.12 6.82
N VAL A 204 -3.01 -9.14 7.99
CA VAL A 204 -1.86 -8.26 8.27
C VAL A 204 -0.69 -8.61 7.35
N VAL A 205 -0.35 -9.90 7.21
CA VAL A 205 0.70 -10.35 6.27
C VAL A 205 0.37 -9.98 4.83
N VAL A 206 -0.87 -10.17 4.39
CA VAL A 206 -1.34 -9.79 3.05
C VAL A 206 -1.18 -8.28 2.83
N GLN A 207 -1.52 -7.46 3.83
CA GLN A 207 -1.33 -6.02 3.73
C GLN A 207 0.16 -5.64 3.61
N ARG A 208 1.03 -6.24 4.44
CA ARG A 208 2.49 -6.04 4.39
C ARG A 208 3.06 -6.43 3.02
N ILE A 209 2.63 -7.55 2.44
CA ILE A 209 3.05 -7.95 1.09
C ILE A 209 2.53 -6.96 0.04
N TYR A 210 1.26 -6.58 0.12
CA TYR A 210 0.64 -5.66 -0.82
C TYR A 210 1.36 -4.30 -0.84
N GLN A 211 1.69 -3.74 0.32
CA GLN A 211 2.27 -2.40 0.42
C GLN A 211 3.65 -2.29 -0.24
N HIS A 212 4.46 -3.35 -0.17
CA HIS A 212 5.77 -3.44 -0.84
C HIS A 212 5.66 -3.84 -2.32
N TYR A 213 4.62 -4.58 -2.71
CA TYR A 213 4.46 -5.01 -4.10
C TYR A 213 3.78 -3.95 -4.98
N LYS A 214 2.58 -3.50 -4.62
CA LYS A 214 1.75 -2.58 -5.42
C LYS A 214 1.33 -1.31 -4.70
N GLY A 215 1.23 -1.36 -3.38
CA GLY A 215 0.83 -0.24 -2.56
C GLY A 215 1.90 0.83 -2.43
N TYR A 216 1.60 1.80 -1.58
CA TYR A 216 2.44 2.97 -1.31
C TYR A 216 3.40 2.75 -0.12
N SER A 217 3.92 1.53 0.08
CA SER A 217 4.80 1.19 1.20
C SER A 217 4.11 1.41 2.56
N SER A 218 4.84 1.72 3.62
CA SER A 218 4.34 1.86 5.00
C SER A 218 3.20 2.88 5.17
N ILE A 219 2.95 3.74 4.18
CA ILE A 219 1.83 4.69 4.20
C ILE A 219 0.54 4.17 3.55
N ASP A 220 0.55 2.97 2.98
CA ASP A 220 -0.53 2.47 2.12
C ASP A 220 -1.90 2.41 2.81
N GLU A 221 -1.95 1.91 4.05
CA GLU A 221 -3.19 1.92 4.85
C GLU A 221 -3.52 3.30 5.40
N ILE A 222 -2.51 4.07 5.85
CA ILE A 222 -2.69 5.42 6.40
C ILE A 222 -3.32 6.35 5.37
N ARG A 223 -2.89 6.27 4.11
CA ARG A 223 -3.41 7.11 3.02
C ARG A 223 -4.91 6.94 2.84
N ASP A 224 -5.45 5.74 3.09
CA ASP A 224 -6.88 5.47 2.94
C ASP A 224 -7.71 6.02 4.11
N MET A 225 -7.10 6.32 5.26
CA MET A 225 -7.77 6.82 6.46
C MET A 225 -8.30 8.25 6.31
N ASN A 226 -9.34 8.61 7.05
CA ASN A 226 -9.95 9.95 7.00
C ASN A 226 -9.13 11.00 7.79
N ILE A 227 -8.03 11.42 7.17
CA ILE A 227 -7.11 12.48 7.64
C ILE A 227 -7.02 13.60 6.60
N ASP A 228 -6.48 14.76 6.96
CA ASP A 228 -6.41 15.93 6.06
C ASP A 228 -5.35 15.76 4.97
N GLY A 229 -4.33 14.93 5.22
CA GLY A 229 -3.22 14.76 4.30
C GLY A 229 -2.13 13.84 4.81
N ILE A 230 -1.24 13.47 3.89
CA ILE A 230 -0.07 12.64 4.18
C ILE A 230 1.12 13.11 3.34
N SER A 231 2.30 13.14 3.93
CA SER A 231 3.53 13.59 3.28
C SER A 231 4.66 12.63 3.59
N GLY A 232 5.60 12.49 2.65
CA GLY A 232 6.77 11.63 2.82
C GLY A 232 8.01 12.23 2.17
N GLY A 233 9.17 11.99 2.76
CA GLY A 233 10.47 12.47 2.26
C GLY A 233 10.71 13.98 2.42
N VAL A 234 9.88 14.67 3.20
CA VAL A 234 9.85 16.14 3.32
C VAL A 234 10.90 16.72 4.27
N SER A 235 11.60 15.86 4.99
CA SER A 235 12.63 16.22 5.97
C SER A 235 13.69 15.13 6.02
N GLY A 236 14.85 15.45 6.59
CA GLY A 236 15.96 14.51 6.71
C GLY A 236 16.93 14.58 5.53
N LEU A 237 18.09 13.97 5.70
CA LEU A 237 19.19 14.02 4.75
C LEU A 237 19.07 12.91 3.70
N PRO A 238 19.48 13.18 2.45
CA PRO A 238 19.59 12.14 1.43
C PRO A 238 20.77 11.21 1.71
N GLU A 239 20.63 9.94 1.35
CA GLU A 239 21.61 8.87 1.51
C GLU A 239 22.93 9.20 0.80
N SER A 240 22.87 9.89 -0.34
CA SER A 240 24.06 10.38 -1.04
C SER A 240 24.89 11.36 -0.21
N PHE A 241 24.22 12.22 0.58
CA PHE A 241 24.89 13.16 1.47
C PHE A 241 25.47 12.43 2.68
N LEU A 242 24.71 11.52 3.29
CA LEU A 242 25.19 10.68 4.38
C LEU A 242 26.42 9.86 3.99
N SER A 243 26.43 9.30 2.78
CA SER A 243 27.56 8.53 2.24
C SER A 243 28.82 9.38 2.06
N GLN A 244 28.68 10.63 1.62
CA GLN A 244 29.81 11.56 1.47
C GLN A 244 30.41 11.94 2.82
N VAL A 245 29.55 12.21 3.81
CA VAL A 245 30.00 12.55 5.17
C VAL A 245 30.64 11.34 5.85
N ALA A 246 30.06 10.15 5.71
CA ALA A 246 30.60 8.89 6.24
C ALA A 246 31.99 8.52 5.67
N GLN A 247 32.27 8.92 4.42
CA GLN A 247 33.60 8.72 3.82
C GLN A 247 34.65 9.70 4.36
N THR A 248 34.22 10.80 4.97
CA THR A 248 35.09 11.86 5.48
C THR A 248 35.31 11.75 7.00
N ASP A 249 34.35 11.19 7.74
CA ASP A 249 34.39 11.09 9.20
C ASP A 249 33.85 9.73 9.70
N GLY A 250 34.74 8.90 10.29
CA GLY A 250 34.42 7.54 10.73
C GLY A 250 33.41 7.46 11.87
N ASP A 251 33.39 8.46 12.76
CA ASP A 251 32.46 8.56 13.89
C ASP A 251 31.00 8.81 13.44
N TYR A 252 30.79 9.32 12.21
CA TYR A 252 29.46 9.62 11.69
C TYR A 252 28.70 8.35 11.27
N LEU A 253 29.41 7.28 10.90
CA LEU A 253 28.81 5.98 10.59
C LEU A 253 28.12 5.36 11.81
N GLU A 254 28.74 5.43 12.99
CA GLU A 254 28.12 4.93 14.23
C GLU A 254 26.85 5.72 14.57
N GLN A 255 26.83 7.04 14.32
CA GLN A 255 25.64 7.88 14.54
C GLN A 255 24.51 7.60 13.53
N ILE A 256 24.82 7.22 12.29
CA ILE A 256 23.84 6.79 11.29
C ILE A 256 23.22 5.44 11.69
N VAL A 257 24.04 4.49 12.16
CA VAL A 257 23.57 3.18 12.63
C VAL A 257 22.69 3.30 13.88
N ASP A 258 23.03 4.23 14.77
CA ASP A 258 22.25 4.58 15.97
C ASP A 258 20.97 5.40 15.69
N HIS A 259 20.56 5.59 14.42
CA HIS A 259 19.39 6.40 14.02
C HIS A 259 19.42 7.85 14.51
N LYS A 260 20.59 8.38 14.89
CA LYS A 260 20.72 9.77 15.37
C LYS A 260 20.64 10.78 14.22
N VAL A 261 20.90 10.34 12.99
CA VAL A 261 20.84 11.20 11.80
C VAL A 261 19.53 10.97 11.05
N PRO A 262 18.65 11.99 10.91
CA PRO A 262 17.35 11.82 10.27
C PRO A 262 17.52 11.59 8.76
N ARG A 263 17.12 10.42 8.25
CA ARG A 263 17.12 10.10 6.81
C ARG A 263 15.82 10.54 6.15
N ALA A 264 15.89 10.89 4.87
CA ALA A 264 14.71 11.25 4.09
C ALA A 264 13.67 10.11 4.00
N CYS A 265 14.12 8.86 3.89
CA CYS A 265 13.24 7.68 3.86
C CYS A 265 12.53 7.39 5.18
N ASP A 266 12.97 7.98 6.31
CA ASP A 266 12.29 7.87 7.61
C ASP A 266 11.30 9.02 7.86
N SER A 267 11.14 9.91 6.88
CA SER A 267 10.26 11.08 6.98
C SER A 267 8.85 10.73 6.52
N ILE A 268 7.98 10.40 7.47
CA ILE A 268 6.54 10.16 7.24
C ILE A 268 5.72 11.08 8.16
N TRP A 269 4.79 11.81 7.56
CA TRP A 269 3.97 12.82 8.25
C TRP A 269 2.51 12.68 7.87
N VAL A 270 1.62 12.88 8.83
CA VAL A 270 0.18 13.02 8.61
C VAL A 270 -0.27 14.42 8.98
N MET A 271 -1.14 15.00 8.17
CA MET A 271 -1.87 16.21 8.52
C MET A 271 -3.19 15.79 9.15
N PHE A 272 -3.37 16.10 10.43
CA PHE A 272 -4.53 15.72 11.21
C PHE A 272 -5.11 16.95 11.92
N GLN A 273 -6.30 17.37 11.50
CA GLN A 273 -7.02 18.54 12.03
C GLN A 273 -6.14 19.80 12.08
N GLY A 274 -5.40 20.05 11.00
CA GLY A 274 -4.48 21.19 10.87
C GLY A 274 -3.14 21.05 11.63
N LYS A 275 -2.86 19.90 12.26
CA LYS A 275 -1.57 19.60 12.89
C LYS A 275 -0.76 18.66 12.01
N SER A 276 0.50 19.01 11.74
CA SER A 276 1.44 18.12 11.05
C SER A 276 2.13 17.23 12.08
N ILE A 277 1.79 15.94 12.10
CA ILE A 277 2.27 14.96 13.07
C ILE A 277 3.27 14.02 12.39
N ARG A 278 4.49 13.93 12.93
CA ARG A 278 5.51 12.95 12.48
C ARG A 278 5.17 11.55 13.00
N LEU A 279 5.23 10.55 12.15
CA LEU A 279 5.14 9.15 12.55
C LEU A 279 6.56 8.58 12.69
N ALA A 280 7.17 8.76 13.86
CA ALA A 280 8.60 8.47 14.05
C ALA A 280 8.93 6.96 13.99
N PHE A 281 7.92 6.11 14.19
CA PHE A 281 8.02 4.65 14.18
C PHE A 281 7.87 4.01 12.79
N LEU A 282 7.67 4.81 11.74
CA LEU A 282 7.52 4.33 10.37
C LEU A 282 8.63 4.84 9.47
N SER A 283 8.99 4.02 8.48
CA SER A 283 9.96 4.35 7.45
C SER A 283 9.57 3.70 6.12
N PHE A 284 10.04 4.29 5.02
CA PHE A 284 10.07 3.64 3.70
C PHE A 284 11.19 2.58 3.60
N GLY A 285 12.10 2.53 4.59
CA GLY A 285 13.24 1.62 4.66
C GLY A 285 14.42 2.08 3.80
N THR A 286 14.18 2.38 2.52
CA THR A 286 15.23 2.77 1.57
C THR A 286 14.82 3.98 0.74
N GLU A 287 15.81 4.70 0.19
CA GLU A 287 15.53 5.78 -0.78
C GLU A 287 14.90 5.26 -2.07
N SER A 288 15.25 4.04 -2.50
CA SER A 288 14.69 3.42 -3.70
C SER A 288 13.19 3.16 -3.53
N GLU A 289 12.75 2.78 -2.34
CA GLU A 289 11.34 2.60 -2.01
C GLU A 289 10.59 3.92 -1.92
N LEU A 290 11.16 4.94 -1.25
CA LEU A 290 10.60 6.30 -1.25
C LEU A 290 10.45 6.84 -2.69
N LYS A 291 11.47 6.68 -3.53
CA LYS A 291 11.42 7.03 -4.95
C LYS A 291 10.32 6.26 -5.69
N ARG A 292 10.15 4.96 -5.44
CA ARG A 292 9.07 4.16 -6.04
C ARG A 292 7.70 4.73 -5.68
N VAL A 293 7.49 5.07 -4.41
CA VAL A 293 6.25 5.68 -3.93
C VAL A 293 6.01 7.03 -4.62
N CYS A 294 7.00 7.93 -4.59
CA CYS A 294 6.93 9.23 -5.27
C CYS A 294 6.62 9.08 -6.77
N GLN A 295 7.23 8.11 -7.45
CA GLN A 295 7.00 7.88 -8.87
C GLN A 295 5.61 7.31 -9.17
N ASN A 296 4.92 6.70 -8.21
CA ASN A 296 3.63 6.06 -8.43
C ASN A 296 2.45 6.92 -7.98
N ILE A 297 2.59 7.65 -6.87
CA ILE A 297 1.47 8.31 -6.18
C ILE A 297 0.75 9.39 -7.01
N TYR A 298 1.43 10.00 -7.99
CA TYR A 298 0.85 11.01 -8.87
C TYR A 298 0.38 10.49 -10.24
N LYS A 299 0.47 9.19 -10.54
CA LYS A 299 0.31 8.68 -11.93
C LYS A 299 -1.13 8.62 -12.45
N TYR A 300 -2.14 8.89 -11.63
CA TYR A 300 -3.54 8.86 -12.07
C TYR A 300 -3.78 9.83 -13.24
N ASN A 301 -4.56 9.43 -14.25
CA ASN A 301 -4.76 10.19 -15.50
C ASN A 301 -3.49 10.50 -16.33
N ASN A 302 -2.36 9.83 -16.05
CA ASN A 302 -1.12 9.91 -16.85
C ASN A 302 -0.58 11.33 -17.11
N PRO A 303 -0.18 12.09 -16.07
CA PRO A 303 0.27 13.49 -16.18
C PRO A 303 1.71 13.65 -16.76
N GLY A 304 2.20 12.64 -17.48
CA GLY A 304 3.60 12.51 -17.89
C GLY A 304 4.54 12.07 -16.76
N GLN A 305 5.83 11.90 -17.07
CA GLN A 305 6.84 11.47 -16.10
C GLN A 305 7.60 12.65 -15.50
N LEU A 306 8.18 12.45 -14.30
CA LEU A 306 9.17 13.35 -13.71
C LEU A 306 10.51 13.19 -14.46
N SER A 307 11.17 14.32 -14.74
CA SER A 307 12.47 14.38 -15.42
C SER A 307 13.38 15.40 -14.73
N ASP A 308 14.66 15.46 -15.09
CA ASP A 308 15.56 16.49 -14.54
C ASP A 308 15.11 17.90 -14.96
N THR A 309 14.52 18.02 -16.15
CA THR A 309 13.94 19.27 -16.66
C THR A 309 12.61 19.65 -16.01
N ASN A 310 11.85 18.66 -15.53
CA ASN A 310 10.57 18.84 -14.86
C ASN A 310 10.58 18.13 -13.51
N GLY A 311 11.22 18.79 -12.54
CA GLY A 311 11.51 18.24 -11.22
C GLY A 311 10.33 18.20 -10.24
N TYR A 312 9.14 18.62 -10.65
CA TYR A 312 7.94 18.51 -9.83
C TYR A 312 6.70 18.14 -10.66
N LYS A 313 5.70 17.56 -10.01
CA LYS A 313 4.38 17.27 -10.59
C LYS A 313 3.29 17.63 -9.59
N ILE A 314 2.25 18.29 -10.09
CA ILE A 314 1.00 18.50 -9.38
C ILE A 314 -0.06 17.72 -10.15
N ASN A 315 -0.81 16.88 -9.45
CA ASN A 315 -1.89 16.11 -10.04
C ASN A 315 -2.99 15.80 -9.01
N GLU A 316 -4.04 15.12 -9.46
CA GLU A 316 -5.09 14.56 -8.61
C GLU A 316 -4.96 13.03 -8.57
N MET A 317 -5.26 12.44 -7.42
CA MET A 317 -5.38 11.02 -7.20
C MET A 317 -6.80 10.55 -7.55
N LYS A 318 -7.02 9.24 -7.63
CA LYS A 318 -8.32 8.69 -8.00
C LYS A 318 -9.46 9.02 -7.03
N ASP A 319 -9.13 9.17 -5.75
CA ASP A 319 -10.07 9.63 -4.70
C ASP A 319 -10.30 11.15 -4.72
N GLY A 320 -9.73 11.86 -5.70
CA GLY A 320 -9.78 13.31 -5.80
C GLY A 320 -8.73 14.03 -4.96
N SER A 321 -7.96 13.34 -4.12
CA SER A 321 -6.91 13.98 -3.31
C SER A 321 -5.88 14.67 -4.22
N ARG A 322 -5.42 15.86 -3.83
CA ARG A 322 -4.37 16.57 -4.57
C ARG A 322 -3.00 16.06 -4.14
N VAL A 323 -2.15 15.76 -5.10
CA VAL A 323 -0.81 15.26 -4.86
C VAL A 323 0.21 16.14 -5.55
N VAL A 324 1.23 16.54 -4.78
CA VAL A 324 2.44 17.20 -5.27
C VAL A 324 3.60 16.27 -5.05
N VAL A 325 4.43 16.07 -6.06
CA VAL A 325 5.66 15.26 -5.96
C VAL A 325 6.82 16.09 -6.46
N VAL A 326 7.94 16.03 -5.75
CA VAL A 326 9.21 16.66 -6.11
C VAL A 326 10.33 15.62 -6.11
N ARG A 327 11.38 15.89 -6.87
CA ARG A 327 12.56 15.03 -6.98
C ARG A 327 13.87 15.80 -6.78
N PRO A 328 14.98 15.08 -6.50
CA PRO A 328 16.32 15.65 -6.51
C PRO A 328 16.59 16.42 -7.81
N SER A 329 17.26 17.57 -7.68
CA SER A 329 17.44 18.71 -8.62
C SER A 329 16.45 19.87 -8.44
N MET A 330 15.22 19.60 -7.98
CA MET A 330 14.26 20.63 -7.55
C MET A 330 14.18 20.73 -6.02
N SER A 331 14.36 19.60 -5.34
CA SER A 331 14.47 19.49 -3.88
C SER A 331 15.75 18.72 -3.52
N GLU A 332 16.10 18.69 -2.23
CA GLU A 332 17.25 17.90 -1.74
C GLU A 332 16.96 16.39 -1.81
N THR A 333 15.69 15.99 -1.64
CA THR A 333 15.24 14.60 -1.53
C THR A 333 14.09 14.32 -2.48
N TRP A 334 13.74 13.05 -2.67
CA TRP A 334 12.41 12.69 -3.20
C TRP A 334 11.36 12.99 -2.14
N ALA A 335 10.31 13.72 -2.49
CA ALA A 335 9.24 13.99 -1.54
C ALA A 335 7.87 14.09 -2.21
N PHE A 336 6.83 13.85 -1.42
CA PHE A 336 5.45 14.06 -1.84
C PHE A 336 4.60 14.68 -0.74
N PHE A 337 3.54 15.36 -1.16
CA PHE A 337 2.51 15.96 -0.32
C PHE A 337 1.15 15.58 -0.90
N VAL A 338 0.37 14.80 -0.15
CA VAL A 338 -1.03 14.52 -0.47
C VAL A 338 -1.89 15.37 0.45
N ARG A 339 -2.71 16.21 -0.14
CA ARG A 339 -3.80 16.90 0.53
C ARG A 339 -5.10 16.22 0.18
N LYS A 340 -5.74 15.65 1.20
CA LYS A 340 -7.05 15.03 1.06
C LYS A 340 -8.13 16.10 1.12
N PHE A 341 -9.19 15.91 0.34
CA PHE A 341 -10.39 16.70 0.52
C PHE A 341 -11.14 16.12 1.70
N ASP A 342 -11.44 16.97 2.67
CA ASP A 342 -12.25 16.58 3.81
C ASP A 342 -13.65 16.21 3.28
N VAL A 343 -13.98 14.92 3.34
CA VAL A 343 -15.29 14.40 2.92
C VAL A 343 -16.33 14.62 4.02
N LYS A 344 -15.96 15.18 5.18
CA LYS A 344 -16.94 15.66 6.15
C LYS A 344 -17.72 16.78 5.47
N ARG A 345 -18.89 16.41 4.95
CA ARG A 345 -19.92 17.32 4.43
C ARG A 345 -20.20 18.33 5.53
N ALA A 346 -19.49 19.45 5.50
CA ALA A 346 -19.78 20.55 6.38
C ALA A 346 -21.15 21.08 5.94
N THR A 347 -22.11 21.00 6.86
CA THR A 347 -23.45 21.55 6.66
C THR A 347 -23.33 23.07 6.44
N LEU A 348 -24.29 23.67 5.73
CA LEU A 348 -24.25 25.13 5.52
C LEU A 348 -24.24 25.87 6.86
N GLU A 349 -24.92 25.31 7.87
CA GLU A 349 -24.98 25.78 9.25
C GLU A 349 -23.62 25.75 9.96
N GLN A 350 -22.72 24.82 9.58
CA GLN A 350 -21.35 24.75 10.10
C GLN A 350 -20.40 25.71 9.38
N ILE A 351 -20.65 26.02 8.11
CA ILE A 351 -19.79 26.87 7.27
C ILE A 351 -20.13 28.36 7.44
N ILE A 352 -21.42 28.69 7.48
CA ILE A 352 -21.94 30.06 7.50
C ILE A 352 -22.16 30.45 8.96
N GLN A 353 -21.14 31.03 9.59
CA GLN A 353 -21.14 31.34 11.04
C GLN A 353 -21.38 32.83 11.36
N PHE A 354 -21.64 33.65 10.35
CA PHE A 354 -21.78 35.10 10.49
C PHE A 354 -23.22 35.52 10.89
N PRO A 355 -23.41 36.72 11.47
CA PRO A 355 -24.73 37.27 11.74
C PRO A 355 -25.60 37.31 10.46
N GLY A 356 -26.84 36.84 10.54
CA GLY A 356 -27.72 36.68 9.36
C GLY A 356 -27.50 35.39 8.57
N LYS A 357 -26.76 34.42 9.13
CA LYS A 357 -26.52 33.11 8.50
C LYS A 357 -27.80 32.38 8.11
N ASP A 358 -28.85 32.46 8.92
CA ASP A 358 -30.08 31.69 8.71
C ASP A 358 -30.77 32.14 7.41
N ASP A 359 -30.89 33.45 7.19
CA ASP A 359 -31.43 34.04 5.96
C ASP A 359 -30.58 33.70 4.73
N ALA A 360 -29.24 33.74 4.87
CA ALA A 360 -28.32 33.40 3.78
C ALA A 360 -28.42 31.91 3.39
N ILE A 361 -28.51 31.03 4.39
CA ILE A 361 -28.71 29.59 4.20
C ILE A 361 -30.06 29.33 3.51
N ASP A 362 -31.13 29.97 3.98
CA ASP A 362 -32.47 29.78 3.41
C ASP A 362 -32.59 30.33 1.98
N LEU A 363 -31.98 31.48 1.70
CA LEU A 363 -31.86 32.00 0.34
C LEU A 363 -31.15 30.99 -0.59
N LEU A 364 -30.02 30.42 -0.15
CA LEU A 364 -29.30 29.39 -0.92
C LEU A 364 -30.19 28.17 -1.18
N LYS A 365 -30.96 27.70 -0.19
CA LYS A 365 -31.92 26.60 -0.37
C LYS A 365 -32.95 26.94 -1.46
N TYR A 366 -33.51 28.15 -1.45
CA TYR A 366 -34.49 28.58 -2.47
C TYR A 366 -33.88 28.73 -3.86
N LEU A 367 -32.65 29.25 -3.98
CA LEU A 367 -31.95 29.36 -5.26
C LEU A 367 -31.67 27.99 -5.88
N VAL A 368 -31.26 27.02 -5.06
CA VAL A 368 -31.03 25.63 -5.49
C VAL A 368 -32.35 24.95 -5.89
N LYS A 369 -33.39 25.05 -5.06
CA LYS A 369 -34.75 24.53 -5.37
C LYS A 369 -35.33 25.17 -6.63
N GLY A 370 -35.03 26.45 -6.87
CA GLY A 370 -35.40 27.20 -8.05
C GLY A 370 -34.51 26.96 -9.27
N ALA A 371 -33.57 26.01 -9.20
CA ALA A 371 -32.61 25.66 -10.25
C ALA A 371 -31.87 26.88 -10.85
N ARG A 372 -31.61 27.90 -10.03
CA ARG A 372 -30.89 29.10 -10.45
C ARG A 372 -29.40 28.80 -10.64
N ILE A 373 -28.78 29.49 -11.59
CA ILE A 373 -27.33 29.43 -11.79
C ILE A 373 -26.69 30.30 -10.70
N ILE A 374 -25.81 29.70 -9.90
CA ILE A 374 -25.13 30.36 -8.78
C ILE A 374 -23.62 30.27 -9.03
N SER A 375 -22.91 31.38 -8.86
CA SER A 375 -21.44 31.43 -8.89
C SER A 375 -20.91 31.72 -7.49
N LEU A 376 -20.02 30.86 -6.99
CA LEU A 376 -19.31 31.05 -5.71
C LEU A 376 -17.91 31.59 -6.00
N THR A 377 -17.70 32.87 -5.73
CA THR A 377 -16.43 33.58 -6.02
C THR A 377 -15.61 33.84 -4.74
N GLY A 378 -14.32 34.12 -4.89
CA GLY A 378 -13.40 34.37 -3.77
C GLY A 378 -11.95 34.05 -4.14
N GLU A 379 -11.02 34.38 -3.25
CA GLU A 379 -9.58 34.15 -3.44
C GLU A 379 -9.22 32.65 -3.45
N GLN A 380 -7.97 32.34 -3.83
CA GLN A 380 -7.46 30.97 -3.79
C GLN A 380 -7.33 30.50 -2.33
N GLY A 381 -7.87 29.31 -2.01
CA GLY A 381 -7.84 28.76 -0.65
C GLY A 381 -9.08 29.05 0.20
N CYS A 382 -10.00 29.91 -0.25
CA CYS A 382 -11.25 30.24 0.45
C CYS A 382 -12.35 29.16 0.39
N ARG A 383 -11.99 27.89 0.19
CA ARG A 383 -12.90 26.73 0.26
C ARG A 383 -14.16 26.78 -0.64
N LYS A 384 -14.08 27.48 -1.79
CA LYS A 384 -15.16 27.60 -2.80
C LYS A 384 -15.74 26.25 -3.27
N ASN A 385 -14.93 25.19 -3.21
CA ASN A 385 -15.22 23.87 -3.76
C ASN A 385 -15.80 22.87 -2.75
N ASN A 386 -15.97 23.23 -1.48
CA ASN A 386 -16.46 22.29 -0.46
C ASN A 386 -17.91 21.80 -0.72
N ASN A 387 -18.63 22.38 -1.69
CA ASN A 387 -19.98 22.01 -2.11
C ASN A 387 -20.24 22.21 -3.63
N ALA A 388 -19.20 22.31 -4.47
CA ALA A 388 -19.37 22.80 -5.85
C ALA A 388 -19.64 21.71 -6.91
N TYR A 389 -19.50 20.42 -6.59
CA TYR A 389 -19.73 19.36 -7.57
C TYR A 389 -21.17 18.87 -7.53
N GLY A 390 -21.95 19.31 -8.52
CA GLY A 390 -23.40 19.09 -8.68
C GLY A 390 -23.86 17.65 -8.97
N TYR A 391 -23.24 16.63 -8.36
CA TYR A 391 -23.71 15.25 -8.44
C TYR A 391 -24.62 14.84 -7.26
N ASP A 392 -24.74 15.65 -6.20
CA ASP A 392 -25.57 15.37 -5.02
C ASP A 392 -27.01 15.92 -5.12
N ARG A 393 -27.59 15.94 -6.33
CA ARG A 393 -29.02 16.30 -6.55
C ARG A 393 -30.02 15.30 -5.96
N LYS A 394 -29.58 14.23 -5.31
CA LYS A 394 -30.48 13.16 -4.86
C LYS A 394 -31.02 13.33 -3.45
N TYR A 395 -30.49 14.25 -2.64
CA TYR A 395 -30.92 14.44 -1.24
C TYR A 395 -30.88 15.89 -0.74
N ILE A 396 -31.15 16.87 -1.61
CA ILE A 396 -31.55 18.23 -1.20
C ILE A 396 -33.04 18.40 -1.44
#